data_AF-A0A846NG55-F1
#
_entry.id   AF-A0A846NG55-F1
#
_cell.length_a   1.000
_cell.length_b   1.000
_cell.length_c   1.000
_cell.angle_alpha   90.00
_cell.angle_beta   90.00
_cell.angle_gamma   90.00
#
_symmetry.space_group_name_H-M   'P 1'
#
loop_
_entity.id
_entity.type
_entity.pdbx_description
1 polymer ?
#
loop_
_entity_poly.entity_id
_entity_poly.type
_entity_poly.pdbx_seq_one_letter_code
_entity_poly.pdbx_strand_id
1 'polypeptide(L)'
;MVTLGILDRLKNLSVGDKVESEYPFFILYLRAVTSGVISRLLMLKAASEKSIFKHIGPYLNKILILTVEWRYPQARASEILSEEVPTKDFSEFLNKLSQSISSGEPINQFIEREHKTFMAEYEAARLQSIDRLKTLSDAYLPMMSVTLFLTTTMLISSIFYSADIMINLTILTAIMISFILYLISWLIFKSAKPDGILLEQDEKSIRRRRMELIALGSLALAALSLLIPMQNNLQHIIVIGVLLLIPGALGKYYVHKIKKSEELYPGFLRFMGSNLSTDIPLLNVISEASETDFGILNSPIRSLYNRLRLRVDPR
;
A
#
# COMPACT_ATOMS: atom_id res chain seq x y z
N MET A 1 -29.04 10.55 20.06
CA MET A 1 -28.39 11.73 19.45
C MET A 1 -26.86 11.69 19.55
N VAL A 2 -26.27 11.20 20.65
CA VAL A 2 -24.80 11.09 20.81
C VAL A 2 -24.15 10.00 19.92
N THR A 3 -24.87 8.90 19.65
CA THR A 3 -24.36 7.76 18.86
C THR A 3 -24.21 8.07 17.36
N LEU A 4 -25.07 8.93 16.78
CA LEU A 4 -24.94 9.35 15.38
C LEU A 4 -23.67 10.20 15.14
N GLY A 5 -23.35 11.11 16.06
CA GLY A 5 -22.17 11.98 15.93
C GLY A 5 -20.84 11.23 16.02
N ILE A 6 -20.79 10.10 16.74
CA ILE A 6 -19.59 9.25 16.83
C ILE A 6 -19.41 8.45 15.54
N LEU A 7 -20.50 7.93 14.97
CA LEU A 7 -20.48 7.22 13.69
C LEU A 7 -20.08 8.14 12.52
N ASP A 8 -20.59 9.37 12.49
CA ASP A 8 -20.18 10.35 11.47
C ASP A 8 -18.72 10.78 11.64
N ARG A 9 -18.24 10.94 12.88
CA ARG A 9 -16.81 11.21 13.12
C ARG A 9 -15.92 10.04 12.70
N LEU A 10 -16.31 8.80 13.00
CA LEU A 10 -15.56 7.60 12.58
C LEU A 10 -15.56 7.43 11.05
N LYS A 11 -16.68 7.73 10.40
CA LYS A 11 -16.77 7.73 8.94
C LYS A 11 -15.88 8.80 8.33
N ASN A 12 -15.87 10.02 8.89
CA ASN A 12 -15.00 11.10 8.42
C ASN A 12 -13.51 10.79 8.63
N LEU A 13 -13.14 10.13 9.73
CA LEU A 13 -11.78 9.64 9.95
C LEU A 13 -11.39 8.58 8.91
N SER A 14 -12.27 7.61 8.63
CA SER A 14 -12.01 6.59 7.60
C SER A 14 -11.93 7.17 6.18
N VAL A 15 -12.68 8.22 5.88
CA VAL A 15 -12.57 8.94 4.59
C VAL A 15 -11.28 9.77 4.55
N GLY A 16 -10.90 10.41 5.66
CA GLY A 16 -9.66 11.17 5.80
C GLY A 16 -8.42 10.32 5.52
N ASP A 17 -8.35 9.11 6.10
CA ASP A 17 -7.25 8.15 5.87
C ASP A 17 -7.12 7.79 4.38
N LYS A 18 -8.24 7.64 3.67
CA LYS A 18 -8.24 7.31 2.24
C LYS A 18 -7.80 8.49 1.38
N VAL A 19 -8.26 9.69 1.69
CA VAL A 19 -7.81 10.92 1.01
C VAL A 19 -6.31 11.14 1.22
N GLU A 20 -5.80 10.90 2.43
CA GLU A 20 -4.37 10.98 2.76
C GLU A 20 -3.56 9.96 1.95
N SER A 21 -4.07 8.74 1.76
CA SER A 21 -3.40 7.74 0.92
C SER A 21 -3.38 8.08 -0.58
N GLU A 22 -4.40 8.80 -1.09
CA GLU A 22 -4.48 9.25 -2.48
C GLU A 22 -3.60 10.49 -2.75
N TYR A 23 -3.33 11.29 -1.73
CA TYR A 23 -2.70 12.60 -1.85
C TYR A 23 -1.29 12.60 -2.48
N PRO A 24 -0.36 11.69 -2.12
CA PRO A 24 0.94 11.62 -2.80
C PRO A 24 0.83 11.38 -4.31
N PHE A 25 -0.08 10.49 -4.72
CA PHE A 25 -0.34 10.20 -6.13
C PHE A 25 -1.01 11.38 -6.83
N PHE A 26 -1.89 12.10 -6.12
CA PHE A 26 -2.53 13.30 -6.62
C PHE A 26 -1.52 14.41 -6.93
N ILE A 27 -0.62 14.74 -5.99
CA ILE A 27 0.42 15.75 -6.20
C ILE A 27 1.39 15.35 -7.32
N LEU A 28 1.78 14.08 -7.39
CA LEU A 28 2.62 13.56 -8.47
C LEU A 28 1.92 13.66 -9.83
N TYR A 29 0.63 13.32 -9.89
CA TYR A 29 -0.16 13.42 -11.11
C TYR A 29 -0.29 14.88 -11.57
N LEU A 30 -0.60 15.80 -10.66
CA LEU A 30 -0.64 17.22 -10.99
C LEU A 30 0.70 17.69 -11.54
N ARG A 31 1.82 17.32 -10.92
CA ARG A 31 3.17 17.67 -11.40
C ARG A 31 3.48 17.12 -12.79
N ALA A 32 3.01 15.91 -13.09
CA ALA A 32 3.16 15.31 -14.41
C ALA A 32 2.31 16.04 -15.46
N VAL A 33 1.05 16.38 -15.14
CA VAL A 33 0.13 17.07 -16.04
C VAL A 33 0.57 18.51 -16.30
N THR A 34 0.97 19.25 -15.25
CA THR A 34 1.46 20.64 -15.38
C THR A 34 2.88 20.76 -15.92
N SER A 35 3.55 19.64 -16.23
CA SER A 35 4.77 19.70 -17.04
C SER A 35 4.49 20.21 -18.46
N GLY A 36 3.26 20.03 -18.95
CA GLY A 36 2.78 20.64 -20.18
C GLY A 36 2.14 22.02 -19.96
N VAL A 37 1.78 22.69 -21.06
CA VAL A 37 1.00 23.94 -21.02
C VAL A 37 -0.48 23.57 -20.88
N ILE A 38 -1.00 23.63 -19.66
CA ILE A 38 -2.39 23.24 -19.37
C ILE A 38 -3.07 24.32 -18.51
N SER A 39 -4.35 24.55 -18.77
CA SER A 39 -5.15 25.48 -17.98
C SER A 39 -5.53 24.89 -16.62
N ARG A 40 -5.67 25.74 -15.60
CA ARG A 40 -6.01 25.33 -14.23
C ARG A 40 -7.29 24.49 -14.15
N LEU A 41 -8.32 24.88 -14.87
CA LEU A 41 -9.60 24.17 -14.91
C LEU A 41 -9.47 22.79 -15.56
N LEU A 42 -8.72 22.69 -16.66
CA LEU A 42 -8.48 21.40 -17.31
C LEU A 42 -7.64 20.47 -16.43
N MET A 43 -6.65 21.01 -15.70
CA MET A 43 -5.87 20.25 -14.74
C MET A 43 -6.77 19.66 -13.63
N LEU A 44 -7.63 20.48 -13.02
CA LEU A 44 -8.57 20.02 -11.97
C LEU A 44 -9.58 19.01 -12.52
N LYS A 45 -10.09 19.23 -13.73
CA LYS A 45 -11.00 18.29 -14.42
C LYS A 45 -10.33 16.96 -14.72
N ALA A 46 -9.13 17.00 -15.28
CA ALA A 46 -8.34 15.82 -15.57
C ALA A 46 -7.97 15.03 -14.31
N ALA A 47 -7.85 15.69 -13.15
CA ALA A 47 -7.68 15.00 -11.88
C ALA A 47 -9.02 14.43 -11.36
N SER A 48 -10.12 15.18 -11.42
CA SER A 48 -11.41 14.69 -10.90
C SER A 48 -11.96 13.45 -11.61
N GLU A 49 -11.62 13.25 -12.90
CA GLU A 49 -12.09 12.13 -13.71
C GLU A 49 -11.30 10.83 -13.49
N LYS A 50 -10.15 10.88 -12.81
CA LYS A 50 -9.32 9.68 -12.60
C LYS A 50 -9.92 8.79 -11.53
N SER A 51 -10.11 7.52 -11.86
CA SER A 51 -10.60 6.49 -10.94
C SER A 51 -9.70 6.25 -9.72
N ILE A 52 -8.43 6.64 -9.81
CA ILE A 52 -7.44 6.56 -8.72
C ILE A 52 -7.79 7.56 -7.60
N PHE A 53 -8.40 8.70 -7.94
CA PHE A 53 -8.75 9.77 -7.00
C PHE A 53 -10.22 9.68 -6.61
N LYS A 54 -10.66 8.50 -6.15
CA LYS A 54 -12.07 8.23 -5.83
C LYS A 54 -12.57 9.10 -4.68
N HIS A 55 -11.69 9.45 -3.74
CA HIS A 55 -12.05 10.24 -2.56
C HIS A 55 -11.70 11.72 -2.74
N ILE A 56 -10.62 12.05 -3.45
CA ILE A 56 -10.26 13.45 -3.79
C ILE A 56 -11.16 14.02 -4.90
N GLY A 57 -11.50 13.21 -5.91
CA GLY A 57 -12.23 13.61 -7.12
C GLY A 57 -13.57 14.32 -6.86
N PRO A 58 -14.43 13.86 -5.92
CA PRO A 58 -15.67 14.55 -5.58
C PRO A 58 -15.47 16.01 -5.12
N TYR A 59 -14.41 16.30 -4.36
CA TYR A 59 -14.10 17.67 -3.94
C TYR A 59 -13.63 18.53 -5.12
N LEU A 60 -12.77 17.98 -5.98
CA LEU A 60 -12.35 18.68 -7.19
C LEU A 60 -13.54 18.98 -8.12
N ASN A 61 -14.46 18.02 -8.26
CA ASN A 61 -15.66 18.20 -9.07
C ASN A 61 -16.59 19.28 -8.50
N LYS A 62 -16.74 19.36 -7.17
CA LYS A 62 -17.44 20.47 -6.52
C LYS A 62 -16.81 21.82 -6.84
N ILE A 63 -15.47 21.96 -6.82
CA ILE A 63 -14.79 23.20 -7.24
C ILE A 63 -15.10 23.53 -8.70
N LEU A 64 -15.08 22.53 -9.59
CA LEU A 64 -15.39 22.71 -11.01
C LEU A 64 -16.83 23.17 -11.22
N ILE A 65 -17.80 22.55 -10.53
CA ILE A 65 -19.21 22.93 -10.58
C ILE A 65 -19.40 24.38 -10.11
N LEU A 66 -18.83 24.74 -8.95
CA LEU A 66 -18.92 26.09 -8.41
C LEU A 66 -18.30 27.13 -9.35
N THR A 67 -17.21 26.79 -10.03
CA THR A 67 -16.52 27.71 -10.92
C THR A 67 -17.20 27.81 -12.29
N VAL A 68 -17.60 26.68 -12.88
CA VAL A 68 -18.12 26.62 -14.27
C VAL A 68 -19.62 26.91 -14.33
N GLU A 69 -20.41 26.27 -13.47
CA GLU A 69 -21.88 26.41 -13.49
C GLU A 69 -22.32 27.66 -12.71
N TRP A 70 -21.77 27.84 -11.51
CA TRP A 70 -22.18 28.91 -10.60
C TRP A 70 -21.35 30.19 -10.76
N ARG A 71 -20.33 30.19 -11.61
CA ARG A 71 -19.46 31.34 -11.92
C ARG A 71 -18.80 31.97 -10.69
N TYR A 72 -18.56 31.20 -9.63
CA TYR A 72 -17.77 31.67 -8.50
C TYR A 72 -16.31 31.84 -8.91
N PRO A 73 -15.57 32.81 -8.33
CA PRO A 73 -14.13 32.90 -8.51
C PRO A 73 -13.46 31.60 -8.05
N GLN A 74 -12.59 31.04 -8.90
CA GLN A 74 -11.94 29.75 -8.63
C GLN A 74 -11.17 29.73 -7.29
N ALA A 75 -10.54 30.86 -6.94
CA ALA A 75 -9.87 31.03 -5.65
C ALA A 75 -10.86 30.82 -4.49
N ARG A 76 -12.00 31.53 -4.52
CA ARG A 76 -13.00 31.43 -3.46
C ARG A 76 -13.63 30.04 -3.37
N ALA A 77 -13.87 29.39 -4.50
CA ALA A 77 -14.36 28.01 -4.53
C ALA A 77 -13.37 27.02 -3.89
N SER A 78 -12.06 27.22 -4.13
CA SER A 78 -11.00 26.38 -3.54
C SER A 78 -10.85 26.63 -2.03
N GLU A 79 -10.97 27.89 -1.60
CA GLU A 79 -10.95 28.29 -0.20
C GLU A 79 -12.14 27.67 0.58
N ILE A 80 -13.36 27.76 0.05
CA ILE A 80 -14.56 27.16 0.70
C ILE A 80 -14.39 25.66 0.87
N LEU A 81 -13.92 24.94 -0.17
CA LEU A 81 -13.74 23.50 -0.04
C LEU A 81 -12.56 23.11 0.87
N SER A 82 -11.59 24.00 1.07
CA SER A 82 -10.50 23.72 2.01
C SER A 82 -11.03 23.52 3.44
N GLU A 83 -12.13 24.18 3.81
CA GLU A 83 -12.76 24.06 5.12
C GLU A 83 -13.64 22.79 5.23
N GLU A 84 -14.13 22.25 4.11
CA GLU A 84 -14.95 21.03 4.06
C GLU A 84 -14.13 19.72 4.05
N VAL A 85 -12.85 19.79 3.68
CA VAL A 85 -12.00 18.61 3.51
C VAL A 85 -11.57 18.04 4.87
N PRO A 86 -11.67 16.71 5.10
CA PRO A 86 -11.31 16.10 6.38
C PRO A 86 -9.81 16.01 6.64
N THR A 87 -8.98 16.09 5.60
CA THR A 87 -7.52 15.87 5.66
C THR A 87 -6.76 17.19 5.67
N LYS A 88 -5.79 17.33 6.58
CA LYS A 88 -4.99 18.55 6.74
C LYS A 88 -4.21 18.90 5.48
N ASP A 89 -3.49 17.95 4.89
CA ASP A 89 -2.62 18.21 3.73
C ASP A 89 -3.40 18.68 2.51
N PHE A 90 -4.54 18.05 2.22
CA PHE A 90 -5.37 18.43 1.10
C PHE A 90 -6.11 19.77 1.34
N SER A 91 -6.52 20.04 2.58
CA SER A 91 -7.06 21.35 2.97
C SER A 91 -6.02 22.47 2.79
N GLU A 92 -4.79 22.24 3.26
CA GLU A 92 -3.69 23.19 3.11
C GLU A 92 -3.33 23.43 1.64
N PHE A 93 -3.32 22.37 0.83
CA PHE A 93 -3.16 22.48 -0.62
C PHE A 93 -4.23 23.37 -1.27
N LEU A 94 -5.51 23.16 -0.98
CA LEU A 94 -6.61 23.95 -1.55
C LEU A 94 -6.54 25.42 -1.12
N ASN A 95 -6.11 25.68 0.12
CA ASN A 95 -5.86 27.04 0.60
C ASN A 95 -4.71 27.72 -0.14
N LYS A 96 -3.56 27.04 -0.26
CA LYS A 96 -2.41 27.53 -1.03
C LYS A 96 -2.76 27.73 -2.50
N LEU A 97 -3.58 26.85 -3.08
CA LEU A 97 -4.09 26.97 -4.44
C LEU A 97 -4.96 28.22 -4.59
N SER A 98 -5.85 28.50 -3.64
CA SER A 98 -6.66 29.73 -3.63
C SER A 98 -5.79 30.99 -3.62
N GLN A 99 -4.76 31.02 -2.76
CA GLN A 99 -3.82 32.14 -2.65
C GLN A 99 -3.02 32.32 -3.95
N SER A 100 -2.53 31.23 -4.53
CA SER A 100 -1.81 31.20 -5.81
C SER A 100 -2.67 31.71 -6.97
N ILE A 101 -3.95 31.32 -7.01
CA ILE A 101 -4.90 31.81 -8.01
C ILE A 101 -5.12 33.32 -7.85
N SER A 102 -5.26 33.79 -6.60
CA SER A 102 -5.50 35.21 -6.29
C SER A 102 -4.30 36.09 -6.59
N SER A 103 -3.08 35.59 -6.40
CA SER A 103 -1.83 36.31 -6.73
C SER A 103 -1.47 36.28 -8.22
N GLY A 104 -2.18 35.49 -9.03
CA GLY A 104 -1.90 35.34 -10.45
C GLY A 104 -0.64 34.52 -10.75
N GLU A 105 -0.16 33.72 -9.79
CA GLU A 105 0.99 32.81 -9.98
C GLU A 105 0.66 31.78 -11.08
N PRO A 106 1.59 31.51 -12.02
CA PRO A 106 1.39 30.50 -13.04
C PRO A 106 1.32 29.11 -12.38
N ILE A 107 0.29 28.34 -12.75
CA ILE A 107 -0.02 27.04 -12.13
C ILE A 107 1.14 26.04 -12.15
N ASN A 108 1.95 26.08 -13.21
CA ASN A 108 3.10 25.19 -13.35
C ASN A 108 4.14 25.45 -12.25
N GLN A 109 4.41 26.72 -11.92
CA GLN A 109 5.35 27.09 -10.86
C GLN A 109 4.79 26.74 -9.47
N PHE A 110 3.50 27.00 -9.25
CA PHE A 110 2.81 26.62 -8.01
C PHE A 110 2.90 25.11 -7.74
N ILE A 111 2.49 24.29 -8.72
CA ILE A 111 2.47 22.83 -8.57
C ILE A 111 3.89 22.27 -8.45
N GLU A 112 4.87 22.82 -9.17
CA GLU A 112 6.26 22.40 -9.01
C GLU A 112 6.80 22.69 -7.61
N ARG A 113 6.51 23.88 -7.08
CA ARG A 113 6.90 24.27 -5.71
C ARG A 113 6.23 23.37 -4.68
N GLU A 114 4.92 23.18 -4.78
CA GLU A 114 4.17 22.36 -3.83
C GLU A 114 4.61 20.90 -3.88
N HIS A 115 4.84 20.35 -5.08
CA HIS A 115 5.39 19.00 -5.22
C HIS A 115 6.78 18.87 -4.57
N LYS A 116 7.68 19.84 -4.77
CA LYS A 116 9.01 19.83 -4.15
C LYS A 116 8.93 19.88 -2.62
N THR A 117 8.11 20.77 -2.07
CA THR A 117 7.90 20.88 -0.63
C THR A 117 7.33 19.58 -0.06
N PHE A 118 6.26 19.07 -0.66
CA PHE A 118 5.60 17.84 -0.22
C PHE A 118 6.54 16.63 -0.31
N MET A 119 7.31 16.48 -1.39
CA MET A 119 8.27 15.37 -1.53
C MET A 119 9.41 15.46 -0.50
N ALA A 120 9.89 16.65 -0.16
CA ALA A 120 10.91 16.82 0.87
C ALA A 120 10.38 16.43 2.27
N GLU A 121 9.16 16.86 2.60
CA GLU A 121 8.49 16.46 3.85
C GLU A 121 8.21 14.95 3.89
N TYR A 122 7.74 14.39 2.77
CA TYR A 122 7.47 12.96 2.63
C TYR A 122 8.74 12.12 2.80
N GLU A 123 9.85 12.52 2.18
CA GLU A 123 11.15 11.85 2.33
C GLU A 123 11.62 11.90 3.78
N ALA A 124 11.56 13.08 4.42
CA ALA A 124 11.94 13.24 5.82
C ALA A 124 11.10 12.38 6.76
N ALA A 125 9.78 12.35 6.57
CA ALA A 125 8.87 11.51 7.34
C ALA A 125 9.15 10.00 7.14
N ARG A 126 9.50 9.60 5.91
CA ARG A 126 9.83 8.21 5.61
C ARG A 126 11.17 7.80 6.21
N LEU A 127 12.20 8.66 6.14
CA LEU A 127 13.48 8.43 6.80
C LEU A 127 13.30 8.30 8.31
N GLN A 128 12.52 9.18 8.92
CA GLN A 128 12.21 9.09 10.35
C GLN A 128 11.50 7.77 10.70
N SER A 129 10.62 7.29 9.83
CA SER A 129 9.94 6.01 10.02
C SER A 129 10.90 4.82 9.92
N ILE A 130 11.88 4.88 9.00
CA ILE A 130 12.95 3.90 8.87
C ILE A 130 13.85 3.91 10.13
N ASP A 131 14.19 5.07 10.67
CA ASP A 131 14.97 5.18 11.91
C ASP A 131 14.23 4.62 13.12
N ARG A 132 12.91 4.85 13.23
CA ARG A 132 12.06 4.22 14.25
C ARG A 132 12.04 2.70 14.10
N LEU A 133 11.97 2.20 12.88
CA LEU A 133 12.04 0.76 12.62
C LEU A 133 13.41 0.18 13.00
N LYS A 134 14.48 0.89 12.66
CA LYS A 134 15.86 0.50 12.99
C LYS A 134 16.07 0.42 14.49
N THR A 135 15.67 1.45 15.23
CA THR A 135 15.78 1.46 16.71
C THR A 135 14.98 0.33 17.35
N LEU A 136 13.80 0.01 16.83
CA LEU A 136 13.00 -1.13 17.31
C LEU A 136 13.64 -2.49 16.96
N SER A 137 14.23 -2.62 15.77
CA SER A 137 14.99 -3.81 15.36
C SER A 137 16.25 -3.99 16.20
N ASP A 138 16.96 -2.91 16.51
CA ASP A 138 18.15 -2.91 17.36
C ASP A 138 17.80 -3.31 18.80
N ALA A 139 16.60 -2.96 19.29
CA ALA A 139 16.10 -3.40 20.59
C ALA A 139 15.65 -4.88 20.60
N TYR A 140 15.18 -5.40 19.47
CA TYR A 140 14.69 -6.78 19.34
C TYR A 140 15.83 -7.82 19.47
N LEU A 141 17.02 -7.54 18.92
CA LEU A 141 18.15 -8.47 18.93
C LEU A 141 18.63 -8.82 20.36
N PRO A 142 18.89 -7.86 21.27
CA PRO A 142 19.20 -8.14 22.67
C PRO A 142 18.08 -8.90 23.40
N MET A 143 16.81 -8.55 23.15
CA MET A 143 15.67 -9.23 23.77
C MET A 143 15.58 -10.71 23.38
N MET A 144 15.87 -11.03 22.12
CA MET A 144 16.00 -12.42 21.67
C MET A 144 17.13 -13.15 22.39
N SER A 145 18.29 -12.50 22.58
CA SER A 145 19.43 -13.09 23.29
C SER A 145 19.11 -13.35 24.77
N VAL A 146 18.47 -12.39 25.46
CA VAL A 146 18.04 -12.54 26.86
C VAL A 146 17.03 -13.67 27.00
N THR A 147 16.09 -13.77 26.07
CA THR A 147 15.11 -14.86 26.00
C THR A 147 15.81 -16.22 25.87
N LEU A 148 16.74 -16.35 24.94
CA LEU A 148 17.47 -17.59 24.72
C LEU A 148 18.21 -18.00 26.00
N PHE A 149 18.94 -17.06 26.61
CA PHE A 149 19.70 -17.28 27.83
C PHE A 149 18.82 -17.70 29.01
N LEU A 150 17.68 -17.02 29.22
CA LEU A 150 16.71 -17.37 30.27
C LEU A 150 16.13 -18.77 30.05
N THR A 151 15.75 -19.08 28.81
CA THR A 151 15.16 -20.38 28.46
C THR A 151 16.17 -21.51 28.65
N THR A 152 17.43 -21.33 28.23
CA THR A 152 18.49 -22.32 28.43
C THR A 152 18.83 -22.52 29.91
N THR A 153 18.87 -21.44 30.69
CA THR A 153 19.16 -21.51 32.13
C THR A 153 18.02 -22.21 32.88
N MET A 154 16.76 -21.94 32.53
CA MET A 154 15.58 -22.65 33.05
C MET A 154 15.62 -24.15 32.71
N LEU A 155 15.95 -24.50 31.47
CA LEU A 155 16.08 -25.91 31.06
C LEU A 155 17.18 -26.64 31.84
N ILE A 156 18.34 -26.01 32.04
CA ILE A 156 19.42 -26.60 32.85
C ILE A 156 19.01 -26.71 34.32
N SER A 157 18.37 -25.68 34.88
CA SER A 157 17.87 -25.68 36.25
C SER A 157 16.84 -26.80 36.50
N SER A 158 16.05 -27.15 35.48
CA SER A 158 15.07 -28.24 35.57
C SER A 158 15.70 -29.62 35.78
N ILE A 159 17.01 -29.79 35.55
CA ILE A 159 17.74 -31.05 35.78
C ILE A 159 18.07 -31.22 37.27
N PHE A 160 18.29 -30.12 38.00
CA PHE A 160 18.76 -30.14 39.40
C PHE A 160 17.65 -30.12 40.45
N TYR A 161 16.46 -29.64 40.09
CA TYR A 161 15.31 -29.50 40.98
C TYR A 161 14.20 -30.52 40.65
N SER A 162 13.17 -30.62 41.49
CA SER A 162 12.04 -31.54 41.25
C SER A 162 11.38 -31.25 39.89
N ALA A 163 11.29 -32.29 39.06
CA ALA A 163 10.88 -32.18 37.66
C ALA A 163 9.50 -31.54 37.49
N ASP A 164 8.51 -31.93 38.30
CA ASP A 164 7.12 -31.46 38.12
C ASP A 164 6.96 -29.95 38.33
N ILE A 165 7.65 -29.38 39.32
CA ILE A 165 7.55 -27.95 39.65
C ILE A 165 8.36 -27.11 38.64
N MET A 166 9.55 -27.58 38.26
CA MET A 166 10.40 -26.88 37.30
C MET A 166 9.87 -26.92 35.88
N ILE A 167 9.29 -28.04 35.44
CA ILE A 167 8.68 -28.14 34.11
C ILE A 167 7.53 -27.14 34.00
N ASN A 168 6.67 -27.04 35.03
CA ASN A 168 5.56 -26.09 35.03
C ASN A 168 6.04 -24.62 35.02
N LEU A 169 7.08 -24.29 35.80
CA LEU A 169 7.69 -22.95 35.79
C LEU A 169 8.39 -22.63 34.46
N THR A 170 9.03 -23.61 33.83
CA THR A 170 9.67 -23.44 32.51
C THR A 170 8.63 -23.18 31.43
N ILE A 171 7.49 -23.89 31.46
CA ILE A 171 6.38 -23.68 30.53
C ILE A 171 5.77 -22.28 30.73
N LEU A 172 5.51 -21.88 31.97
CA LEU A 172 4.95 -20.56 32.28
C LEU A 172 5.87 -19.42 31.81
N THR A 173 7.17 -19.53 32.08
CA THR A 173 8.15 -18.52 31.66
C THR A 173 8.31 -18.49 30.14
N ALA A 174 8.31 -19.65 29.47
CA ALA A 174 8.34 -19.72 28.01
C ALA A 174 7.11 -19.05 27.37
N ILE A 175 5.91 -19.22 27.94
CA ILE A 175 4.69 -18.55 27.49
C ILE A 175 4.80 -17.03 27.67
N MET A 176 5.22 -16.57 28.85
CA MET A 176 5.36 -15.15 29.15
C MET A 176 6.37 -14.46 28.22
N ILE A 177 7.52 -15.11 27.99
CA ILE A 177 8.54 -14.58 27.09
C ILE A 177 8.06 -14.59 25.64
N SER A 178 7.39 -15.66 25.20
CA SER A 178 6.79 -15.75 23.87
C SER A 178 5.75 -14.65 23.64
N PHE A 179 4.96 -14.31 24.66
CA PHE A 179 3.99 -13.22 24.61
C PHE A 179 4.67 -11.85 24.48
N ILE A 180 5.76 -11.61 25.22
CA ILE A 180 6.55 -10.37 25.13
C ILE A 180 7.16 -10.24 23.72
N LEU A 181 7.78 -11.30 23.21
CA LEU A 181 8.35 -11.32 21.86
C LEU A 181 7.29 -11.10 20.78
N TYR A 182 6.11 -11.71 20.95
CA TYR A 182 4.97 -11.48 20.06
C TYR A 182 4.55 -10.01 20.08
N LEU A 183 4.46 -9.37 21.25
CA LEU A 183 4.03 -7.99 21.39
C LEU A 183 5.02 -7.02 20.73
N ILE A 184 6.32 -7.27 20.87
CA ILE A 184 7.37 -6.50 20.18
C ILE A 184 7.31 -6.73 18.67
N SER A 185 7.16 -7.98 18.23
CA SER A 185 7.03 -8.32 16.81
C SER A 185 5.79 -7.68 16.18
N TRP A 186 4.69 -7.61 16.93
CA TRP A 186 3.48 -6.89 16.54
C TRP A 186 3.70 -5.38 16.46
N LEU A 187 4.47 -4.80 17.39
CA LEU A 187 4.84 -3.38 17.35
C LEU A 187 5.71 -3.09 16.11
N ILE A 188 6.68 -3.96 15.79
CA ILE A 188 7.48 -3.89 14.56
C ILE A 188 6.58 -3.93 13.33
N PHE A 189 5.67 -4.90 13.27
CA PHE A 189 4.73 -5.03 12.16
C PHE A 189 3.82 -3.82 11.99
N LYS A 190 3.39 -3.19 13.08
CA LYS A 190 2.56 -1.98 13.05
C LYS A 190 3.37 -0.75 12.61
N SER A 191 4.60 -0.61 13.11
CA SER A 191 5.50 0.50 12.78
C SER A 191 6.04 0.43 11.35
N ALA A 192 6.18 -0.77 10.81
CA ALA A 192 6.61 -1.03 9.44
C ALA A 192 5.66 -1.99 8.76
N LYS A 193 4.38 -1.59 8.64
CA LYS A 193 3.46 -2.32 7.78
C LYS A 193 4.09 -2.34 6.39
N PRO A 194 4.46 -3.50 5.84
CA PRO A 194 5.05 -3.55 4.52
C PRO A 194 4.03 -2.97 3.55
N ASP A 195 4.46 -2.00 2.74
CA ASP A 195 3.64 -1.48 1.66
C ASP A 195 3.15 -2.67 0.84
N GLY A 196 1.84 -2.74 0.64
CA GLY A 196 1.22 -3.90 0.01
C GLY A 196 1.77 -4.08 -1.40
N ILE A 197 2.62 -5.08 -1.60
CA ILE A 197 3.12 -5.53 -2.93
C ILE A 197 1.93 -5.92 -3.84
N LEU A 198 0.75 -6.16 -3.24
CA LEU A 198 -0.47 -6.44 -3.97
C LEU A 198 -1.36 -5.19 -3.97
N LEU A 199 -1.59 -4.63 -5.16
CA LEU A 199 -2.55 -3.55 -5.39
C LEU A 199 -3.86 -3.79 -4.62
N GLU A 200 -4.25 -2.85 -3.75
CA GLU A 200 -5.56 -2.83 -3.10
C GLU A 200 -6.59 -2.28 -4.10
N GLN A 201 -7.04 -3.13 -5.03
CA GLN A 201 -8.07 -2.79 -6.01
C GLN A 201 -9.37 -3.52 -5.66
N ASP A 202 -10.51 -2.83 -5.83
CA ASP A 202 -11.87 -3.36 -5.60
C ASP A 202 -12.09 -4.66 -6.42
N GLU A 203 -11.49 -4.78 -7.61
CA GLU A 203 -11.49 -6.00 -8.42
C GLU A 203 -10.19 -6.81 -8.27
N LYS A 204 -10.23 -7.80 -7.39
CA LYS A 204 -9.14 -8.77 -7.27
C LYS A 204 -9.06 -9.65 -8.52
N SER A 205 -7.89 -9.68 -9.16
CA SER A 205 -7.59 -10.62 -10.25
C SER A 205 -8.03 -12.05 -9.89
N ILE A 206 -8.63 -12.77 -10.84
CA ILE A 206 -9.11 -14.15 -10.69
C ILE A 206 -8.03 -15.07 -10.08
N ARG A 207 -6.76 -14.83 -10.44
CA ARG A 207 -5.62 -15.59 -9.91
C ARG A 207 -5.37 -15.31 -8.43
N ARG A 208 -5.47 -14.05 -7.98
CA ARG A 208 -5.38 -13.69 -6.56
C ARG A 208 -6.53 -14.29 -5.76
N ARG A 209 -7.76 -14.20 -6.27
CA ARG A 209 -8.95 -14.77 -5.61
C ARG A 209 -8.86 -16.29 -5.44
N ARG A 210 -8.35 -17.02 -6.44
CA ARG A 210 -8.11 -18.47 -6.32
C ARG A 210 -7.05 -18.79 -5.27
N MET A 211 -5.96 -18.03 -5.21
CA MET A 211 -4.92 -18.23 -4.20
C MET A 211 -5.41 -17.95 -2.78
N GLU A 212 -6.20 -16.88 -2.60
CA GLU A 212 -6.86 -16.58 -1.32
C GLU A 212 -7.85 -17.69 -0.91
N LEU A 213 -8.63 -18.22 -1.86
CA LEU A 213 -9.54 -19.36 -1.61
C LEU A 213 -8.79 -20.64 -1.25
N ILE A 214 -7.67 -20.93 -1.91
CA ILE A 214 -6.81 -22.09 -1.59
C ILE A 214 -6.24 -21.93 -0.18
N ALA A 215 -5.75 -20.74 0.17
CA ALA A 215 -5.22 -20.44 1.51
C ALA A 215 -6.30 -20.56 2.60
N LEU A 216 -7.51 -20.02 2.35
CA LEU A 216 -8.65 -20.17 3.25
C LEU A 216 -9.09 -21.63 3.38
N GLY A 217 -9.12 -22.37 2.28
CA GLY A 217 -9.44 -23.80 2.25
C GLY A 217 -8.44 -24.64 3.05
N SER A 218 -7.13 -24.37 2.91
CA SER A 218 -6.10 -25.04 3.71
C SER A 218 -6.18 -24.70 5.20
N LEU A 219 -6.55 -23.46 5.55
CA LEU A 219 -6.74 -23.06 6.94
C LEU A 219 -7.95 -23.76 7.56
N ALA A 220 -9.06 -23.85 6.82
CA ALA A 220 -10.25 -24.57 7.24
C ALA A 220 -10.00 -26.07 7.41
N LEU A 221 -9.25 -26.69 6.48
CA LEU A 221 -8.82 -28.09 6.59
C LEU A 221 -7.88 -28.30 7.79
N ALA A 222 -7.00 -27.34 8.11
CA ALA A 222 -6.11 -27.42 9.26
C ALA A 222 -6.88 -27.34 10.58
N ALA A 223 -7.89 -26.48 10.64
CA ALA A 223 -8.81 -26.40 11.78
C ALA A 223 -9.66 -27.67 11.92
N LEU A 224 -10.14 -28.25 10.81
CA LEU A 224 -10.89 -29.50 10.81
C LEU A 224 -10.04 -30.69 11.30
N SER A 225 -8.74 -30.69 10.98
CA SER A 225 -7.79 -31.70 11.45
C SER A 225 -7.64 -31.73 12.98
N LEU A 226 -8.01 -30.67 13.71
CA LEU A 226 -8.00 -30.65 15.17
C LEU A 226 -9.21 -31.34 15.80
N LEU A 227 -10.29 -31.57 15.05
CA LEU A 227 -11.51 -32.23 15.53
C LEU A 227 -11.43 -33.76 15.43
N ILE A 228 -10.42 -34.29 14.73
CA ILE A 228 -10.22 -35.73 14.57
C ILE A 228 -9.32 -36.20 15.72
N PRO A 229 -9.81 -37.04 16.65
CA PRO A 229 -9.00 -37.50 17.77
C PRO A 229 -7.95 -38.51 17.27
N MET A 230 -6.72 -38.06 16.99
CA MET A 230 -5.60 -38.96 16.70
C MET A 230 -4.85 -39.34 17.98
N GLN A 231 -4.27 -40.53 17.98
CA GLN A 231 -3.68 -41.17 19.16
C GLN A 231 -2.35 -40.53 19.63
N ASN A 232 -1.71 -39.70 18.80
CA ASN A 232 -0.47 -39.00 19.10
C ASN A 232 -0.55 -37.49 18.80
N ASN A 233 -0.23 -36.64 19.80
CA ASN A 233 -0.20 -35.18 19.64
C ASN A 233 0.82 -34.71 18.57
N LEU A 234 1.91 -35.44 18.38
CA LEU A 234 2.93 -35.13 17.36
C LEU A 234 2.41 -35.27 15.92
N GLN A 235 1.52 -36.22 15.66
CA GLN A 235 0.97 -36.44 14.32
C GLN A 235 0.08 -35.27 13.88
N HIS A 236 -0.68 -34.68 14.80
CA HIS A 236 -1.49 -33.49 14.52
C HIS A 236 -0.62 -32.30 14.07
N ILE A 237 0.50 -32.07 14.76
CA ILE A 237 1.42 -30.95 14.44
C ILE A 237 2.01 -31.10 13.04
N ILE A 238 2.39 -32.33 12.67
CA ILE A 238 2.95 -32.62 11.34
C ILE A 238 1.90 -32.41 10.24
N VAL A 239 0.69 -32.92 10.43
CA VAL A 239 -0.40 -32.79 9.45
C VAL A 239 -0.77 -31.32 9.22
N ILE A 240 -0.92 -30.55 10.30
CA ILE A 240 -1.20 -29.11 10.24
C ILE A 240 -0.05 -28.36 9.54
N GLY A 241 1.20 -28.70 9.89
CA GLY A 241 2.39 -28.10 9.30
C GLY A 241 2.45 -28.30 7.78
N VAL A 242 2.25 -29.53 7.30
CA VAL A 242 2.26 -29.85 5.86
C VAL A 242 1.13 -29.12 5.13
N LEU A 243 -0.06 -29.10 5.72
CA LEU A 243 -1.24 -28.50 5.11
C LEU A 243 -1.12 -26.97 4.97
N LEU A 244 -0.42 -26.30 5.90
CA LEU A 244 -0.13 -24.87 5.84
C LEU A 244 1.11 -24.53 4.98
N LEU A 245 2.03 -25.48 4.80
CA LEU A 245 3.24 -25.26 3.98
C LEU A 245 2.88 -25.12 2.50
N ILE A 246 1.97 -25.96 1.98
CA ILE A 246 1.50 -25.93 0.59
C ILE A 246 1.00 -24.54 0.14
N PRO A 247 -0.02 -23.94 0.78
CA PRO A 247 -0.52 -22.61 0.41
C PRO A 247 0.53 -21.52 0.66
N GLY A 248 1.38 -21.68 1.69
CA GLY A 248 2.46 -20.74 2.00
C GLY A 248 3.53 -20.69 0.91
N ALA A 249 3.97 -21.84 0.40
CA ALA A 249 4.94 -21.94 -0.68
C ALA A 249 4.38 -21.40 -2.00
N LEU A 250 3.14 -21.77 -2.34
CA LEU A 250 2.41 -21.27 -3.50
C LEU A 250 2.23 -19.74 -3.43
N GLY A 251 1.85 -19.22 -2.27
CA GLY A 251 1.73 -17.79 -2.01
C GLY A 251 3.06 -17.06 -2.17
N LYS A 252 4.14 -17.59 -1.58
CA LYS A 252 5.49 -17.03 -1.72
C LYS A 252 5.93 -16.96 -3.17
N TYR A 253 5.72 -18.02 -3.96
CA TYR A 253 6.06 -18.03 -5.38
C TYR A 253 5.25 -16.97 -6.16
N TYR A 254 3.96 -16.85 -5.89
CA TYR A 254 3.08 -15.86 -6.53
C TYR A 254 3.52 -14.42 -6.21
N VAL A 255 3.74 -14.10 -4.94
CA VAL A 255 4.19 -12.78 -4.50
C VAL A 255 5.56 -12.44 -5.10
N HIS A 256 6.49 -13.39 -5.12
CA HIS A 256 7.82 -13.19 -5.72
C HIS A 256 7.74 -12.88 -7.22
N LYS A 257 6.82 -13.54 -7.94
CA LYS A 257 6.59 -13.27 -9.35
C LYS A 257 6.05 -11.85 -9.59
N ILE A 258 5.11 -11.40 -8.75
CA ILE A 258 4.57 -10.03 -8.84
C ILE A 258 5.66 -9.01 -8.52
N LYS A 259 6.41 -9.22 -7.43
CA LYS A 259 7.50 -8.33 -7.04
C LYS A 259 8.51 -8.13 -8.17
N LYS A 260 8.94 -9.21 -8.83
CA LYS A 260 9.81 -9.11 -10.01
C LYS A 260 9.17 -8.36 -11.17
N SER A 261 7.86 -8.46 -11.35
CA SER A 261 7.14 -7.69 -12.36
C SER A 261 7.12 -6.20 -12.03
N GLU A 262 6.92 -5.83 -10.77
CA GLU A 262 6.96 -4.43 -10.32
C GLU A 262 8.36 -3.83 -10.43
N GLU A 263 9.41 -4.58 -10.12
CA GLU A 263 10.81 -4.14 -10.27
C GLU A 263 11.16 -3.80 -11.73
N LEU A 264 10.61 -4.55 -12.69
CA LEU A 264 10.88 -4.36 -14.12
C LEU A 264 9.93 -3.35 -14.79
N TYR A 265 8.82 -2.99 -14.13
CA TYR A 265 7.79 -2.12 -14.69
C TYR A 265 8.26 -0.66 -14.93
N PRO A 266 9.02 0.00 -14.03
CA PRO A 266 9.58 1.32 -14.29
C PRO A 266 10.51 1.37 -15.51
N GLY A 267 11.27 0.30 -15.76
CA GLY A 267 12.13 0.19 -16.94
C GLY A 267 11.31 0.19 -18.23
N PHE A 268 10.22 -0.57 -18.26
CA PHE A 268 9.25 -0.56 -19.36
C PHE A 268 8.59 0.82 -19.54
N LEU A 269 8.13 1.46 -18.46
CA LEU A 269 7.53 2.80 -18.53
C LEU A 269 8.52 3.84 -19.06
N ARG A 270 9.79 3.77 -18.66
CA ARG A 270 10.84 4.68 -19.15
C ARG A 270 11.10 4.47 -20.64
N PHE A 271 11.16 3.22 -21.11
CA PHE A 271 11.28 2.90 -22.53
C PHE A 271 10.09 3.43 -23.34
N MET A 272 8.87 3.21 -22.85
CA MET A 272 7.68 3.78 -23.48
C MET A 272 7.73 5.31 -23.53
N GLY A 273 8.10 5.94 -22.41
CA GLY A 273 8.18 7.39 -22.29
C GLY A 273 9.17 8.02 -23.27
N SER A 274 10.37 7.45 -23.42
CA SER A 274 11.38 7.96 -24.35
C SER A 274 10.98 7.83 -25.82
N ASN A 275 10.33 6.73 -26.19
CA ASN A 275 9.99 6.48 -27.58
C ASN A 275 8.72 7.24 -27.98
N LEU A 276 7.76 7.39 -27.06
CA LEU A 276 6.57 8.23 -27.26
C LEU A 276 6.90 9.73 -27.29
N SER A 277 7.92 10.21 -26.57
CA SER A 277 8.35 11.61 -26.66
C SER A 277 8.94 11.99 -28.02
N THR A 278 9.25 11.00 -28.87
CA THR A 278 9.82 11.19 -30.21
C THR A 278 8.75 11.10 -31.31
N ASP A 279 7.46 11.28 -30.96
CA ASP A 279 6.29 11.19 -31.86
C ASP A 279 6.14 9.86 -32.64
N ILE A 280 6.74 8.78 -32.13
CA ILE A 280 6.58 7.45 -32.71
C ILE A 280 5.18 6.90 -32.37
N PRO A 281 4.41 6.35 -33.34
CA PRO A 281 3.12 5.74 -33.06
C PRO A 281 3.20 4.64 -32.01
N LEU A 282 2.26 4.65 -31.05
CA LEU A 282 2.22 3.72 -29.92
C LEU A 282 2.30 2.23 -30.31
N LEU A 283 1.74 1.87 -31.48
CA LEU A 283 1.82 0.49 -32.00
C LEU A 283 3.26 0.07 -32.33
N ASN A 284 4.05 0.99 -32.91
CA ASN A 284 5.44 0.73 -33.28
C ASN A 284 6.32 0.63 -32.02
N VAL A 285 6.09 1.52 -31.05
CA VAL A 285 6.78 1.48 -29.74
C VAL A 285 6.52 0.17 -29.02
N ILE A 286 5.29 -0.34 -29.03
CA ILE A 286 4.95 -1.61 -28.38
C ILE A 286 5.50 -2.81 -29.17
N SER A 287 5.61 -2.71 -30.50
CA SER A 287 6.31 -3.71 -31.32
C SER A 287 7.76 -3.82 -30.90
N GLU A 288 8.46 -2.69 -30.83
CA GLU A 288 9.86 -2.60 -30.39
C GLU A 288 10.03 -3.06 -28.94
N ALA A 289 9.09 -2.70 -28.07
CA ALA A 289 9.06 -3.19 -26.69
C ALA A 289 8.86 -4.71 -26.59
N SER A 290 8.16 -5.31 -27.56
CA SER A 290 7.96 -6.76 -27.60
C SER A 290 9.19 -7.54 -28.08
N GLU A 291 10.10 -6.86 -28.79
CA GLU A 291 11.40 -7.39 -29.23
C GLU A 291 12.48 -7.19 -28.15
N THR A 292 12.29 -6.21 -27.27
CA THR A 292 13.17 -5.94 -26.13
C THR A 292 12.89 -6.92 -24.98
N ASP A 293 13.93 -7.44 -24.32
CA ASP A 293 13.76 -8.37 -23.21
C ASP A 293 13.49 -7.65 -21.87
N PHE A 294 12.22 -7.60 -21.48
CA PHE A 294 11.74 -7.17 -20.17
C PHE A 294 11.44 -8.36 -19.23
N GLY A 295 11.98 -9.54 -19.51
CA GLY A 295 11.84 -10.75 -18.69
C GLY A 295 10.39 -11.20 -18.49
N ILE A 296 9.88 -11.10 -17.26
CA ILE A 296 8.53 -11.58 -16.90
C ILE A 296 7.43 -10.77 -17.60
N LEU A 297 7.72 -9.53 -18.02
CA LEU A 297 6.77 -8.67 -18.73
C LEU A 297 6.63 -8.97 -20.23
N ASN A 298 7.49 -9.79 -20.83
CA ASN A 298 7.42 -10.08 -22.27
C ASN A 298 6.08 -10.71 -22.67
N SER A 299 5.54 -11.58 -21.82
CA SER A 299 4.23 -12.21 -22.05
C SER A 299 3.08 -11.19 -22.08
N PRO A 300 2.89 -10.32 -21.06
CA PRO A 300 1.86 -9.29 -21.11
C PRO A 300 2.12 -8.23 -22.20
N ILE A 301 3.37 -7.83 -22.48
CA ILE A 301 3.69 -6.88 -23.56
C ILE A 301 3.29 -7.45 -24.92
N ARG A 302 3.61 -8.71 -25.20
CA ARG A 302 3.22 -9.37 -26.47
C ARG A 302 1.71 -9.54 -26.58
N SER A 303 1.02 -9.83 -25.46
CA SER A 303 -0.44 -9.84 -25.42
C SER A 303 -1.02 -8.45 -25.71
N LEU A 304 -0.42 -7.39 -25.17
CA LEU A 304 -0.84 -6.01 -25.40
C LEU A 304 -0.64 -5.62 -26.87
N TYR A 305 0.52 -5.93 -27.45
CA TYR A 305 0.81 -5.74 -28.87
C TYR A 305 -0.25 -6.40 -29.77
N ASN A 306 -0.54 -7.69 -29.52
CA ASN A 306 -1.51 -8.44 -30.30
C ASN A 306 -2.92 -7.85 -30.18
N ARG A 307 -3.33 -7.42 -28.99
CA ARG A 307 -4.66 -6.78 -28.77
C ARG A 307 -4.77 -5.45 -29.49
N LEU A 308 -3.74 -4.61 -29.42
CA LEU A 308 -3.70 -3.32 -30.12
C LEU A 308 -3.70 -3.49 -31.64
N ARG A 309 -2.92 -4.45 -32.16
CA ARG A 309 -2.89 -4.80 -33.58
C ARG A 309 -4.27 -5.27 -34.07
N LEU A 310 -4.99 -6.02 -33.25
CA LEU A 310 -6.34 -6.52 -33.57
C LEU A 310 -7.46 -5.51 -33.25
N ARG A 311 -7.14 -4.30 -32.73
CA ARG A 311 -8.11 -3.28 -32.27
C ARG A 311 -9.18 -3.85 -31.34
N VAL A 312 -8.82 -4.82 -30.50
CA VAL A 312 -9.72 -5.38 -29.50
C VAL A 312 -9.63 -4.52 -28.24
N ASP A 313 -10.75 -3.88 -27.88
CA ASP A 313 -10.80 -3.03 -26.68
C ASP A 313 -10.42 -3.82 -25.41
N PRO A 314 -9.58 -3.25 -24.52
CA PRO A 314 -9.22 -3.88 -23.27
C PRO A 314 -10.41 -3.87 -22.31
N ARG A 315 -10.96 -5.07 -22.05
CA ARG A 315 -11.77 -5.36 -20.86
C ARG A 315 -10.92 -6.07 -19.81
#